data_AF-A0A1V9ZKE4-F1
#
_entry.id   AF-A0A1V9ZKE4-F1
#
_cell.length_a   1.000
_cell.length_b   1.000
_cell.length_c   1.000
_cell.angle_alpha   90.00
_cell.angle_beta   90.00
_cell.angle_gamma   90.00
#
_symmetry.space_group_name_H-M   'P 1'
#
loop_
_entity.id
_entity.type
_entity.pdbx_description
1 polymer ?
#
loop_
_entity_poly.entity_id
_entity_poly.type
_entity_poly.pdbx_seq_one_letter_code
_entity_poly.pdbx_strand_id
1 'polypeptide(L)'
;MAKPAQRRRGRRAGVSVDRAKPTPISKPSKPVASDASAYGYLYAAIAAAAITGAHIDVVALAVPSRYVASWWRFLFVVIVCINVRNHVQFVRRSLLLRVAAYIACNFAGMTVIQTMRRETLGFLRSTTPWIDVATAAVIVEGIVHWDPPAQAANLMKLRGLCALPVAIWKCWSIRQLIEYAFTAGASWIHVFPMVTCDMYASGITLAVLAHVVSTRSLWPTHAHQLQWAVEIAATTATSMAVVTLWRDPAAPFAATQAGYTLMLAFNLHKFGAAPLAAWSLRSKRTV
;
A
#
# COMPACT_ATOMS: atom_id res chain seq x y z
N MET A 1 9.49 -49.62 -59.87
CA MET A 1 8.04 -49.78 -59.64
C MET A 1 7.65 -49.05 -58.35
N ALA A 2 6.47 -48.44 -58.36
CA ALA A 2 6.01 -47.44 -57.41
C ALA A 2 5.08 -48.00 -56.31
N LYS A 3 5.19 -47.38 -55.11
CA LYS A 3 4.13 -46.97 -54.16
C LYS A 3 3.30 -48.06 -53.40
N PRO A 4 2.58 -47.69 -52.30
CA PRO A 4 3.02 -47.05 -51.04
C PRO A 4 2.23 -47.61 -49.81
N ALA A 5 2.13 -46.83 -48.72
CA ALA A 5 1.16 -46.88 -47.59
C ALA A 5 1.63 -47.65 -46.32
N GLN A 6 1.41 -47.25 -45.07
CA GLN A 6 0.89 -46.03 -44.42
C GLN A 6 1.08 -46.17 -42.89
N ARG A 7 1.37 -45.07 -42.19
CA ARG A 7 1.05 -44.72 -40.77
C ARG A 7 0.95 -45.83 -39.69
N ARG A 8 1.71 -45.66 -38.58
CA ARG A 8 1.14 -45.36 -37.24
C ARG A 8 2.19 -44.94 -36.18
N ARG A 9 1.89 -43.78 -35.57
CA ARG A 9 2.19 -43.26 -34.21
C ARG A 9 3.22 -43.97 -33.32
N GLY A 10 4.19 -43.17 -32.87
CA GLY A 10 4.28 -42.75 -31.46
C GLY A 10 5.05 -43.63 -30.48
N ARG A 11 6.33 -43.30 -30.23
CA ARG A 11 6.96 -43.35 -28.91
C ARG A 11 8.35 -42.70 -29.01
N ARG A 12 8.49 -41.43 -28.62
CA ARG A 12 9.83 -40.89 -28.31
C ARG A 12 10.25 -41.51 -26.98
N ALA A 13 11.16 -42.48 -27.10
CA ALA A 13 11.94 -43.02 -26.00
C ALA A 13 12.80 -41.91 -25.38
N GLY A 14 13.05 -42.09 -24.09
CA GLY A 14 13.61 -41.08 -23.21
C GLY A 14 15.04 -40.69 -23.55
N VAL A 15 15.32 -39.42 -23.31
CA VAL A 15 16.65 -38.93 -23.02
C VAL A 15 16.61 -38.42 -21.58
N SER A 16 17.50 -39.01 -20.81
CA SER A 16 17.83 -38.80 -19.41
C SER A 16 17.91 -37.33 -19.01
N VAL A 17 17.04 -36.93 -18.07
CA VAL A 17 17.24 -35.73 -17.26
C VAL A 17 18.31 -36.06 -16.25
N ASP A 18 19.51 -35.53 -16.49
CA ASP A 18 20.62 -35.57 -15.56
C ASP A 18 20.20 -35.06 -14.18
N ARG A 19 20.67 -35.78 -13.17
CA ARG A 19 20.50 -35.54 -11.75
C ARG A 19 20.92 -34.11 -11.37
N ALA A 20 19.98 -33.17 -11.37
CA ALA A 20 20.10 -31.98 -10.54
C ALA A 20 19.90 -32.42 -9.08
N LYS A 21 20.97 -32.36 -8.28
CA LYS A 21 20.93 -32.54 -6.83
C LYS A 21 19.76 -31.72 -6.26
N PRO A 22 18.86 -32.28 -5.43
CA PRO A 22 17.90 -31.47 -4.72
C PRO A 22 18.66 -30.54 -3.77
N THR A 23 18.61 -29.24 -4.05
CA THR A 23 19.03 -28.20 -3.11
C THR A 23 18.24 -28.43 -1.82
N PRO A 24 18.88 -28.48 -0.63
CA PRO A 24 18.16 -28.76 0.60
C PRO A 24 17.16 -27.63 0.83
N ILE A 25 15.86 -27.97 0.75
CA ILE A 25 14.78 -27.12 1.21
C ILE A 25 15.07 -26.87 2.69
N SER A 26 15.44 -25.64 3.01
CA SER A 26 15.63 -25.18 4.38
C SER A 26 14.44 -25.64 5.21
N LYS A 27 14.71 -26.33 6.33
CA LYS A 27 13.71 -26.81 7.29
C LYS A 27 12.60 -25.77 7.47
N PRO A 28 11.30 -26.16 7.48
CA PRO A 28 10.25 -25.24 7.87
C PRO A 28 10.55 -24.78 9.30
N SER A 29 10.91 -23.51 9.46
CA SER A 29 11.06 -22.90 10.78
C SER A 29 9.71 -23.02 11.48
N LYS A 30 9.70 -23.66 12.66
CA LYS A 30 8.51 -23.68 13.53
C LYS A 30 7.99 -22.24 13.69
N PRO A 31 6.67 -22.00 13.63
CA PRO A 31 6.13 -20.69 13.95
C PRO A 31 6.53 -20.37 15.40
N VAL A 32 7.26 -19.26 15.58
CA VAL A 32 7.59 -18.76 16.91
C VAL A 32 6.30 -18.25 17.56
N ALA A 33 6.10 -18.55 18.84
CA ALA A 33 4.95 -18.07 19.60
C ALA A 33 4.84 -16.54 19.49
N SER A 34 3.64 -16.05 19.15
CA SER A 34 3.40 -14.63 18.97
C SER A 34 3.44 -13.93 20.33
N ASP A 35 4.38 -13.00 20.53
CA ASP A 35 4.39 -12.12 21.71
C ASP A 35 3.30 -11.05 21.54
N ALA A 36 2.09 -11.38 21.99
CA ALA A 36 0.93 -10.47 22.00
C ALA A 36 1.24 -9.16 22.76
N SER A 37 2.16 -9.20 23.73
CA SER A 37 2.63 -8.06 24.51
C SER A 37 3.35 -7.00 23.66
N ALA A 38 4.21 -7.42 22.72
CA ALA A 38 4.93 -6.51 21.83
C ALA A 38 3.99 -5.74 20.89
N TYR A 39 2.94 -6.41 20.40
CA TYR A 39 1.89 -5.75 19.63
C TYR A 39 1.10 -4.76 20.49
N GLY A 40 0.82 -5.10 21.76
CA GLY A 40 0.19 -4.19 22.72
C GLY A 40 0.96 -2.87 22.90
N TYR A 41 2.27 -2.94 23.08
CA TYR A 41 3.10 -1.74 23.21
C TYR A 41 3.13 -0.89 21.94
N LEU A 42 3.13 -1.51 20.76
CA LEU A 42 3.04 -0.77 19.49
C LEU A 42 1.72 -0.03 19.35
N TYR A 43 0.59 -0.70 19.64
CA TYR A 43 -0.72 -0.06 19.60
C TYR A 43 -0.81 1.08 20.62
N ALA A 44 -0.23 0.92 21.81
CA ALA A 44 -0.16 1.98 22.82
C ALA A 44 0.66 3.18 22.31
N ALA A 45 1.80 2.95 21.65
CA ALA A 45 2.61 4.03 21.08
C ALA A 45 1.88 4.76 19.93
N ILE A 46 1.19 4.02 19.06
CA ILE A 46 0.37 4.59 17.99
C ILE A 46 -0.76 5.44 18.58
N ALA A 47 -1.46 4.91 19.59
CA ALA A 47 -2.53 5.63 20.28
C ALA A 47 -2.00 6.90 20.95
N ALA A 48 -0.88 6.83 21.67
CA ALA A 48 -0.25 7.98 22.31
C ALA A 48 0.13 9.05 21.29
N ALA A 49 0.81 8.67 20.20
CA ALA A 49 1.17 9.60 19.12
C ALA A 49 -0.06 10.24 18.47
N ALA A 50 -1.14 9.47 18.28
CA ALA A 50 -2.38 9.97 17.72
C ALA A 50 -3.08 10.97 18.66
N ILE A 51 -3.16 10.66 19.96
CA ILE A 51 -3.76 11.52 20.99
C ILE A 51 -2.98 12.83 21.10
N THR A 52 -1.64 12.76 21.21
CA THR A 52 -0.81 13.97 21.27
C THR A 52 -0.93 14.80 20.01
N GLY A 53 -0.93 14.16 18.83
CA GLY A 53 -1.10 14.83 17.55
C GLY A 53 -2.48 15.48 17.37
N ALA A 54 -3.53 14.87 17.91
CA ALA A 54 -4.89 15.43 17.90
C ALA A 54 -5.03 16.63 18.83
N HIS A 55 -4.42 16.56 20.02
CA HIS A 55 -4.46 17.63 21.01
C HIS A 55 -3.89 18.96 20.47
N ILE A 56 -2.84 18.88 19.66
CA ILE A 56 -2.20 20.05 19.04
C ILE A 56 -2.71 20.37 17.63
N ASP A 57 -3.69 19.63 17.11
CA ASP A 57 -4.14 19.67 15.71
C ASP A 57 -2.96 19.68 14.70
N VAL A 58 -2.13 18.64 14.77
CA VAL A 58 -0.91 18.55 13.93
C VAL A 58 -1.23 18.60 12.42
N VAL A 59 -2.42 18.19 12.01
CA VAL A 59 -2.90 18.29 10.63
C VAL A 59 -3.05 19.75 10.21
N ALA A 60 -3.74 20.57 11.01
CA ALA A 60 -3.91 21.99 10.70
C ALA A 60 -2.56 22.75 10.74
N LEU A 61 -1.65 22.35 11.62
CA LEU A 61 -0.32 22.97 11.72
C LEU A 61 0.61 22.61 10.57
N ALA A 62 0.60 21.35 10.12
CA ALA A 62 1.65 20.84 9.23
C ALA A 62 1.28 20.86 7.74
N VAL A 63 0.00 20.74 7.37
CA VAL A 63 -0.44 20.63 5.97
C VAL A 63 -0.98 21.92 5.31
N PRO A 64 -0.97 23.13 5.91
CA PRO A 64 -1.61 24.29 5.27
C PRO A 64 -0.84 24.78 4.03
N SER A 65 0.46 24.45 3.91
CA SER A 65 1.26 24.86 2.76
C SER A 65 1.27 23.81 1.64
N ARG A 66 1.14 24.29 0.40
CA ARG A 66 1.27 23.44 -0.81
C ARG A 66 2.62 22.74 -0.89
N TYR A 67 3.68 23.39 -0.39
CA TYR A 67 5.03 22.85 -0.37
C TYR A 67 5.13 21.61 0.52
N VAL A 68 4.65 21.68 1.77
CA VAL A 68 4.70 20.53 2.69
C VAL A 68 3.81 19.39 2.19
N ALA A 69 2.61 19.70 1.69
CA ALA A 69 1.74 18.70 1.08
C ALA A 69 2.38 17.99 -0.12
N SER A 70 3.17 18.69 -0.94
CA SER A 70 3.90 18.10 -2.06
C SER A 70 4.99 17.13 -1.58
N TRP A 71 5.75 17.49 -0.55
CA TRP A 71 6.75 16.61 0.05
C TRP A 71 6.13 15.36 0.65
N TRP A 72 5.02 15.50 1.37
CA TRP A 72 4.36 14.36 2.01
C TRP A 72 3.71 13.44 1.00
N ARG A 73 3.18 13.99 -0.10
CA ARG A 73 2.76 13.24 -1.27
C ARG A 73 3.93 12.44 -1.87
N PHE A 74 5.11 13.05 -2.02
CA PHE A 74 6.29 12.33 -2.49
C PHE A 74 6.69 11.17 -1.55
N LEU A 75 6.63 11.36 -0.23
CA LEU A 75 6.85 10.28 0.74
C LEU A 75 5.82 9.15 0.62
N PHE A 76 4.56 9.47 0.29
CA PHE A 76 3.56 8.45 -0.01
C PHE A 76 3.95 7.65 -1.27
N VAL A 77 4.47 8.32 -2.31
CA VAL A 77 4.97 7.65 -3.52
C VAL A 77 6.08 6.66 -3.19
N VAL A 78 7.00 7.04 -2.30
CA VAL A 78 8.04 6.15 -1.77
C VAL A 78 7.44 4.92 -1.07
N ILE A 79 6.44 5.10 -0.19
CA ILE A 79 5.74 3.98 0.48
C ILE A 79 5.11 3.02 -0.54
N VAL A 80 4.48 3.53 -1.60
CA VAL A 80 3.86 2.69 -2.64
C VAL A 80 4.92 1.89 -3.40
N CYS A 81 6.06 2.51 -3.75
CA CYS A 81 7.18 1.81 -4.36
C CYS A 81 7.76 0.71 -3.44
N ILE A 82 7.87 0.97 -2.13
CA ILE A 82 8.24 -0.04 -1.13
C ILE A 82 7.26 -1.21 -1.13
N ASN A 83 5.94 -0.94 -1.13
CA ASN A 83 4.92 -1.98 -1.15
C ASN A 83 5.05 -2.89 -2.37
N VAL A 84 5.18 -2.31 -3.57
CA VAL A 84 5.36 -3.08 -4.80
C VAL A 84 6.67 -3.88 -4.75
N ARG A 85 7.78 -3.29 -4.26
CA ARG A 85 9.09 -3.97 -4.20
C ARG A 85 9.09 -5.17 -3.24
N ASN A 86 8.42 -5.04 -2.11
CA ASN A 86 8.30 -6.07 -1.07
C ASN A 86 7.23 -7.12 -1.41
N HIS A 87 6.36 -6.87 -2.39
CA HIS A 87 5.30 -7.81 -2.73
C HIS A 87 5.87 -9.10 -3.34
N VAL A 88 5.44 -10.26 -2.84
CA VAL A 88 5.95 -11.59 -3.22
C VAL A 88 5.90 -11.87 -4.73
N GLN A 89 4.88 -11.35 -5.42
CA GLN A 89 4.73 -11.53 -6.87
C GLN A 89 5.65 -10.64 -7.72
N PHE A 90 6.19 -9.56 -7.15
CA PHE A 90 6.97 -8.54 -7.86
C PHE A 90 8.45 -8.52 -7.47
N VAL A 91 8.80 -9.00 -6.27
CA VAL A 91 10.15 -8.94 -5.69
C VAL A 91 11.24 -9.58 -6.58
N ARG A 92 10.91 -10.60 -7.36
CA ARG A 92 11.84 -11.30 -8.29
C ARG A 92 11.59 -11.01 -9.77
N ARG A 93 10.70 -10.07 -10.10
CA ARG A 93 10.35 -9.77 -11.49
C ARG A 93 11.38 -8.86 -12.17
N SER A 94 11.25 -8.64 -13.46
CA SER A 94 12.08 -7.66 -14.16
C SER A 94 11.82 -6.25 -13.63
N LEU A 95 12.83 -5.38 -13.73
CA LEU A 95 12.69 -3.97 -13.39
C LEU A 95 11.54 -3.32 -14.18
N LEU A 96 11.41 -3.65 -15.46
CA LEU A 96 10.33 -3.14 -16.32
C LEU A 96 8.93 -3.43 -15.75
N LEU A 97 8.69 -4.67 -15.29
CA LEU A 97 7.39 -5.03 -14.72
C LEU A 97 7.14 -4.33 -13.38
N ARG A 98 8.19 -4.14 -12.58
CA ARG A 98 8.09 -3.37 -11.33
C ARG A 98 7.83 -1.90 -11.58
N VAL A 99 8.48 -1.29 -12.57
CA VAL A 99 8.25 0.11 -12.97
C VAL A 99 6.79 0.30 -13.42
N ALA A 100 6.25 -0.61 -14.23
CA ALA A 100 4.84 -0.57 -14.60
C ALA A 100 3.92 -0.65 -13.36
N ALA A 101 4.23 -1.53 -12.40
CA ALA A 101 3.50 -1.62 -11.15
C ALA A 101 3.66 -0.37 -10.25
N TYR A 102 4.84 0.24 -10.19
CA TYR A 102 5.08 1.50 -9.48
C TYR A 102 4.20 2.62 -10.04
N ILE A 103 4.15 2.76 -11.36
CA ILE A 103 3.34 3.77 -12.04
C ILE A 103 1.84 3.52 -11.77
N ALA A 104 1.36 2.30 -12.05
CA ALA A 104 -0.05 1.96 -11.88
C ALA A 104 -0.53 2.17 -10.43
N CYS A 105 0.23 1.69 -9.45
CA CYS A 105 -0.15 1.81 -8.04
C CYS A 105 -0.12 3.27 -7.55
N ASN A 106 0.81 4.10 -8.03
CA ASN A 106 0.91 5.49 -7.61
C ASN A 106 -0.15 6.39 -8.24
N PHE A 107 -0.54 6.13 -9.49
CA PHE A 107 -1.56 6.93 -10.18
C PHE A 107 -2.99 6.48 -9.95
N ALA A 108 -3.21 5.27 -9.41
CA ALA A 108 -4.54 4.70 -9.18
C ALA A 108 -5.52 5.66 -8.48
N GLY A 109 -5.11 6.24 -7.34
CA GLY A 109 -5.97 7.15 -6.57
C GLY A 109 -6.30 8.42 -7.35
N MET A 110 -5.29 9.02 -7.99
CA MET A 110 -5.46 10.22 -8.82
C MET A 110 -6.40 9.96 -10.00
N THR A 111 -6.25 8.83 -10.69
CA THR A 111 -7.11 8.44 -11.81
C THR A 111 -8.58 8.40 -11.41
N VAL A 112 -8.91 7.73 -10.31
CA VAL A 112 -10.32 7.60 -9.91
C VAL A 112 -10.87 8.92 -9.36
N ILE A 113 -10.14 9.58 -8.45
CA ILE A 113 -10.63 10.82 -7.81
C ILE A 113 -10.87 11.91 -8.85
N GLN A 114 -9.93 12.12 -9.78
CA GLN A 114 -10.07 13.17 -10.78
C GLN A 114 -11.15 12.85 -11.80
N THR A 115 -11.28 11.58 -12.22
CA THR A 115 -12.39 11.16 -13.09
C THR A 115 -13.74 11.41 -12.42
N MET A 116 -13.90 11.06 -11.14
CA MET A 116 -15.13 11.30 -10.38
C MET A 116 -15.43 12.79 -10.21
N ARG A 117 -14.40 13.64 -10.13
CA ARG A 117 -14.52 15.11 -10.11
C ARG A 117 -14.69 15.73 -11.50
N ARG A 118 -14.67 14.93 -12.57
CA ARG A 118 -14.64 15.40 -13.97
C ARG A 118 -13.46 16.33 -14.25
N GLU A 119 -12.38 16.16 -13.50
CA GLU A 119 -11.10 16.82 -13.72
C GLU A 119 -10.29 16.00 -14.72
N THR A 120 -9.48 16.68 -15.52
CA THR A 120 -8.44 16.01 -16.30
C THR A 120 -7.38 15.40 -15.40
N LEU A 121 -6.82 14.28 -15.82
CA LEU A 121 -5.77 13.58 -15.09
C LEU A 121 -4.51 14.45 -14.95
N GLY A 122 -4.13 14.77 -13.72
CA GLY A 122 -3.04 15.70 -13.40
C GLY A 122 -1.69 15.23 -13.92
N PHE A 123 -1.46 13.91 -13.92
CA PHE A 123 -0.25 13.32 -14.52
C PHE A 123 -0.22 13.42 -16.05
N LEU A 124 -1.32 13.74 -16.73
CA LEU A 124 -1.28 14.04 -18.18
C LEU A 124 -0.90 15.50 -18.46
N ARG A 125 -1.05 16.40 -17.48
CA ARG A 125 -0.77 17.83 -17.62
C ARG A 125 0.58 18.27 -17.04
N SER A 126 1.19 17.45 -16.20
CA SER A 126 2.44 17.78 -15.51
C SER A 126 3.37 16.57 -15.48
N THR A 127 4.66 16.85 -15.67
CA THR A 127 5.74 15.86 -15.54
C THR A 127 6.10 15.58 -14.08
N THR A 128 5.74 16.46 -13.14
CA THR A 128 6.12 16.32 -11.72
C THR A 128 5.70 14.97 -11.11
N PRO A 129 4.46 14.47 -11.29
CA PRO A 129 4.07 13.17 -10.75
C PRO A 129 4.88 12.00 -11.34
N TRP A 130 5.37 12.12 -12.58
CA TRP A 130 6.22 11.11 -13.21
C TRP A 130 7.63 11.13 -12.63
N ILE A 131 8.18 12.33 -12.42
CA ILE A 131 9.49 12.53 -11.80
C ILE A 131 9.46 12.00 -10.36
N ASP A 132 8.38 12.24 -9.61
CA ASP A 132 8.20 11.71 -8.25
C ASP A 132 8.26 10.18 -8.24
N VAL A 133 7.50 9.52 -9.13
CA VAL A 133 7.49 8.05 -9.24
C VAL A 133 8.85 7.51 -9.66
N ALA A 134 9.51 8.13 -10.64
CA ALA A 134 10.83 7.72 -11.10
C ALA A 134 11.88 7.87 -9.99
N THR A 135 11.90 9.02 -9.30
CA THR A 135 12.83 9.30 -8.21
C THR A 135 12.62 8.34 -7.05
N ALA A 136 11.37 8.11 -6.64
CA ALA A 136 11.04 7.15 -5.59
C ALA A 136 11.43 5.72 -5.97
N ALA A 137 11.21 5.31 -7.23
CA ALA A 137 11.63 4.00 -7.73
C ALA A 137 13.16 3.85 -7.67
N VAL A 138 13.91 4.88 -8.08
CA VAL A 138 15.38 4.89 -7.99
C VAL A 138 15.86 4.80 -6.55
N ILE A 139 15.25 5.53 -5.61
CA ILE A 139 15.58 5.45 -4.18
C ILE A 139 15.36 4.03 -3.65
N VAL A 140 14.18 3.46 -3.91
CA VAL A 140 13.80 2.12 -3.41
C VAL A 140 14.70 1.04 -4.02
N GLU A 141 14.91 1.06 -5.32
CA GLU A 141 15.79 0.08 -5.97
C GLU A 141 17.25 0.30 -5.56
N GLY A 142 17.71 1.55 -5.46
CA GLY A 142 19.05 1.89 -4.98
C GLY A 142 19.35 1.31 -3.60
N ILE A 143 18.41 1.43 -2.65
CA ILE A 143 18.53 0.83 -1.31
C ILE A 143 18.65 -0.70 -1.40
N VAL A 144 17.89 -1.33 -2.29
CA VAL A 144 17.93 -2.79 -2.48
C VAL A 144 19.25 -3.25 -3.07
N HIS A 145 19.82 -2.48 -4.01
CA HIS A 145 21.09 -2.82 -4.65
C HIS A 145 22.30 -2.49 -3.76
N TRP A 146 22.19 -1.48 -2.88
CA TRP A 146 23.26 -1.05 -1.98
C TRP A 146 23.61 -2.10 -0.92
N ASP A 147 22.61 -2.68 -0.26
CA ASP A 147 22.79 -3.74 0.74
C ASP A 147 21.71 -4.82 0.60
N PRO A 148 21.86 -5.75 -0.37
CA PRO A 148 20.87 -6.78 -0.63
C PRO A 148 20.55 -7.67 0.60
N PRO A 149 21.54 -8.08 1.44
CA PRO A 149 21.27 -8.81 2.68
C PRO A 149 20.38 -8.06 3.69
N ALA A 150 20.40 -6.73 3.71
CA ALA A 150 19.60 -5.91 4.62
C ALA A 150 18.40 -5.21 3.95
N GLN A 151 18.08 -5.53 2.68
CA GLN A 151 17.05 -4.83 1.91
C GLN A 151 15.72 -4.67 2.67
N ALA A 152 15.24 -5.74 3.34
CA ALA A 152 13.97 -5.72 4.04
C ALA A 152 14.01 -4.75 5.23
N ALA A 153 15.09 -4.76 5.99
CA ALA A 153 15.27 -3.85 7.13
C ALA A 153 15.42 -2.39 6.66
N ASN A 154 16.18 -2.14 5.59
CA ASN A 154 16.40 -0.80 5.07
C ASN A 154 15.13 -0.20 4.46
N LEU A 155 14.35 -1.00 3.73
CA LEU A 155 13.04 -0.56 3.21
C LEU A 155 12.03 -0.31 4.33
N MET A 156 12.06 -1.10 5.41
CA MET A 156 11.21 -0.86 6.57
C MET A 156 11.61 0.41 7.34
N LYS A 157 12.89 0.70 7.47
CA LYS A 157 13.37 1.98 8.04
C LYS A 157 12.90 3.16 7.19
N LEU A 158 13.09 3.09 5.87
CA LEU A 158 12.61 4.11 4.95
C LEU A 158 11.09 4.31 5.05
N ARG A 159 10.32 3.21 5.12
CA ARG A 159 8.88 3.27 5.35
C ARG A 159 8.54 3.98 6.67
N GLY A 160 9.25 3.64 7.76
CA GLY A 160 9.06 4.27 9.07
C GLY A 160 9.27 5.78 9.03
N LEU A 161 10.29 6.26 8.31
CA LEU A 161 10.55 7.69 8.11
C LEU A 161 9.42 8.38 7.32
N CYS A 162 8.78 7.67 6.40
CA CYS A 162 7.67 8.20 5.60
C CYS A 162 6.32 8.14 6.35
N ALA A 163 6.15 7.21 7.29
CA ALA A 163 4.85 6.82 7.82
C ALA A 163 4.11 7.96 8.53
N LEU A 164 4.79 8.69 9.42
CA LEU A 164 4.17 9.76 10.20
C LEU A 164 3.74 10.95 9.31
N PRO A 165 4.61 11.54 8.46
CA PRO A 165 4.19 12.60 7.53
C PRO A 165 3.03 12.17 6.63
N VAL A 166 3.09 10.96 6.08
CA VAL A 166 2.05 10.44 5.19
C VAL A 166 0.74 10.20 5.93
N ALA A 167 0.80 9.75 7.19
CA ALA A 167 -0.40 9.54 8.00
C ALA A 167 -1.14 10.86 8.26
N ILE A 168 -0.40 11.92 8.63
CA ILE A 168 -0.96 13.26 8.85
C ILE A 168 -1.51 13.82 7.54
N TRP A 169 -0.76 13.70 6.43
CA TRP A 169 -1.21 14.12 5.11
C TRP A 169 -2.53 13.44 4.69
N LYS A 170 -2.67 12.14 4.98
CA LYS A 170 -3.86 11.38 4.62
C LYS A 170 -5.08 11.76 5.46
N CYS A 171 -4.90 12.11 6.72
CA CYS A 171 -5.97 12.73 7.51
C CYS A 171 -6.45 14.03 6.86
N TRP A 172 -5.52 14.90 6.44
CA TRP A 172 -5.85 16.13 5.72
C TRP A 172 -6.59 15.86 4.40
N SER A 173 -6.08 14.95 3.57
CA SER A 173 -6.67 14.59 2.26
C SER A 173 -8.13 14.12 2.39
N ILE A 174 -8.39 13.22 3.35
CA ILE A 174 -9.73 12.67 3.58
C ILE A 174 -10.67 13.73 4.14
N ARG A 175 -10.20 14.57 5.07
CA ARG A 175 -10.97 15.72 5.55
C ARG A 175 -11.36 16.65 4.41
N GLN A 176 -10.45 16.97 3.49
CA GLN A 176 -10.74 17.79 2.31
C GLN A 176 -11.77 17.15 1.36
N LEU A 177 -11.73 15.82 1.18
CA LEU A 177 -12.72 15.10 0.37
C LEU A 177 -14.13 15.16 0.98
N ILE A 178 -14.22 15.09 2.30
CA ILE A 178 -15.49 15.17 3.02
C ILE A 178 -15.97 16.62 3.10
N GLU A 179 -15.08 17.60 3.31
CA GLU A 179 -15.41 19.02 3.21
C GLU A 179 -15.97 19.35 1.83
N TYR A 180 -15.37 18.85 0.75
CA TYR A 180 -15.89 18.98 -0.61
C TYR A 180 -17.33 18.45 -0.74
N ALA A 181 -17.67 17.33 -0.09
CA ALA A 181 -19.04 16.80 -0.09
C ALA A 181 -20.04 17.82 0.47
N PHE A 182 -19.68 18.47 1.58
CA PHE A 182 -20.51 19.45 2.24
C PHE A 182 -20.59 20.78 1.48
N THR A 183 -19.48 21.27 0.92
CA THR A 183 -19.44 22.57 0.24
C THR A 183 -19.97 22.52 -1.18
N ALA A 184 -19.74 21.42 -1.90
CA ALA A 184 -20.18 21.26 -3.29
C ALA A 184 -21.55 20.55 -3.42
N GLY A 185 -22.18 20.17 -2.31
CA GLY A 185 -23.44 19.42 -2.31
C GLY A 185 -23.35 18.05 -2.99
N ALA A 186 -22.16 17.46 -3.04
CA ALA A 186 -21.94 16.19 -3.72
C ALA A 186 -22.60 15.04 -2.93
N SER A 187 -23.33 14.16 -3.62
CA SER A 187 -23.95 13.02 -2.95
C SER A 187 -22.91 12.05 -2.41
N TRP A 188 -23.21 11.38 -1.29
CA TRP A 188 -22.33 10.39 -0.67
C TRP A 188 -21.93 9.25 -1.61
N ILE A 189 -22.77 8.94 -2.60
CA ILE A 189 -22.51 7.96 -3.67
C ILE A 189 -21.28 8.37 -4.51
N HIS A 190 -21.02 9.66 -4.68
CA HIS A 190 -19.83 10.16 -5.38
C HIS A 190 -18.61 10.28 -4.45
N VAL A 191 -18.83 10.60 -3.19
CA VAL A 191 -17.76 10.84 -2.20
C VAL A 191 -17.14 9.54 -1.73
N PHE A 192 -17.95 8.51 -1.50
CA PHE A 192 -17.50 7.21 -1.00
C PHE A 192 -16.44 6.54 -1.90
N PRO A 193 -16.60 6.48 -3.23
CA PRO A 193 -15.54 6.00 -4.12
C PRO A 193 -14.26 6.83 -4.06
N MET A 194 -14.36 8.16 -3.91
CA MET A 194 -13.18 9.02 -3.82
C MET A 194 -12.40 8.79 -2.52
N VAL A 195 -13.09 8.66 -1.38
CA VAL A 195 -12.47 8.33 -0.09
C VAL A 195 -11.86 6.92 -0.13
N THR A 196 -12.60 5.94 -0.67
CA THR A 196 -12.09 4.58 -0.89
C THR A 196 -10.78 4.63 -1.69
N CYS A 197 -10.73 5.42 -2.76
CA CYS A 197 -9.57 5.49 -3.63
C CYS A 197 -8.40 6.26 -2.99
N ASP A 198 -8.65 7.34 -2.26
CA ASP A 198 -7.59 8.02 -1.52
C ASP A 198 -6.94 7.08 -0.49
N MET A 199 -7.76 6.23 0.14
CA MET A 199 -7.29 5.28 1.13
C MET A 199 -6.61 4.05 0.50
N TYR A 200 -7.24 3.38 -0.45
CA TYR A 200 -6.88 2.00 -0.80
C TYR A 200 -6.50 1.79 -2.26
N ALA A 201 -6.58 2.80 -3.13
CA ALA A 201 -6.38 2.59 -4.57
C ALA A 201 -5.04 1.93 -4.89
N SER A 202 -3.95 2.33 -4.23
CA SER A 202 -2.62 1.72 -4.45
C SER A 202 -2.56 0.26 -4.01
N GLY A 203 -3.19 -0.10 -2.89
CA GLY A 203 -3.27 -1.48 -2.40
C GLY A 203 -4.18 -2.37 -3.25
N ILE A 204 -5.34 -1.87 -3.65
CA ILE A 204 -6.27 -2.54 -4.57
C ILE A 204 -5.58 -2.80 -5.91
N THR A 205 -4.92 -1.79 -6.46
CA THR A 205 -4.19 -1.91 -7.73
C THR A 205 -3.07 -2.93 -7.62
N LEU A 206 -2.29 -2.92 -6.55
CA LEU A 206 -1.25 -3.91 -6.31
C LEU A 206 -1.81 -5.33 -6.24
N ALA A 207 -2.95 -5.53 -5.57
CA ALA A 207 -3.60 -6.83 -5.48
C ALA A 207 -4.12 -7.34 -6.84
N VAL A 208 -4.75 -6.46 -7.61
CA VAL A 208 -5.20 -6.79 -8.98
C VAL A 208 -4.00 -7.15 -9.86
N LEU A 209 -2.94 -6.34 -9.85
CA LEU A 209 -1.73 -6.63 -10.61
C LEU A 209 -1.07 -7.93 -10.16
N ALA A 210 -1.01 -8.20 -8.86
CA ALA A 210 -0.49 -9.44 -8.32
C ALA A 210 -1.29 -10.66 -8.79
N HIS A 211 -2.62 -10.55 -8.82
CA HIS A 211 -3.52 -11.58 -9.33
C HIS A 211 -3.34 -11.83 -10.82
N VAL A 212 -3.25 -10.77 -11.63
CA VAL A 212 -3.01 -10.89 -13.08
C VAL A 212 -1.66 -11.54 -13.34
N VAL A 213 -0.62 -11.16 -12.58
CA VAL A 213 0.73 -11.74 -12.72
C VAL A 213 0.76 -13.22 -12.30
N SER A 214 -0.02 -13.63 -11.29
CA SER A 214 -0.03 -15.01 -10.80
C SER A 214 -0.92 -15.94 -11.64
N THR A 215 -2.09 -15.47 -12.05
CA THR A 215 -3.12 -16.31 -12.70
C THR A 215 -3.23 -16.10 -14.21
N ARG A 216 -2.65 -15.01 -14.75
CA ARG A 216 -2.90 -14.53 -16.11
C ARG A 216 -4.38 -14.29 -16.43
N SER A 217 -5.21 -14.13 -15.40
CA SER A 217 -6.64 -13.85 -15.49
C SER A 217 -6.94 -12.46 -14.95
N LEU A 218 -7.90 -11.79 -15.58
CA LEU A 218 -8.48 -10.55 -15.07
C LEU A 218 -9.61 -10.80 -14.06
N TRP A 219 -10.13 -12.04 -14.02
CA TRP A 219 -11.26 -12.41 -13.17
C TRP A 219 -10.79 -13.04 -11.86
N PRO A 220 -11.45 -12.72 -10.72
CA PRO A 220 -11.19 -13.39 -9.46
C PRO A 220 -11.37 -14.90 -9.65
N THR A 221 -10.39 -15.69 -9.24
CA THR A 221 -10.45 -17.15 -9.34
C THR A 221 -11.00 -17.79 -8.08
N HIS A 222 -11.09 -17.04 -6.97
CA HIS A 222 -11.55 -17.57 -5.68
C HIS A 222 -12.45 -16.59 -4.92
N ALA A 223 -13.47 -17.12 -4.24
CA ALA A 223 -14.44 -16.33 -3.48
C ALA A 223 -13.84 -15.50 -2.33
N HIS A 224 -12.73 -15.94 -1.72
CA HIS A 224 -12.03 -15.16 -0.68
C HIS A 224 -11.45 -13.84 -1.23
N GLN A 225 -11.24 -13.73 -2.55
CA GLN A 225 -10.81 -12.48 -3.19
C GLN A 225 -11.92 -11.42 -3.20
N LEU A 226 -13.19 -11.82 -3.00
CA LEU A 226 -14.33 -10.92 -2.90
C LEU A 226 -14.57 -10.42 -1.46
N GLN A 227 -14.09 -11.14 -0.44
CA GLN A 227 -14.25 -10.73 0.98
C GLN A 227 -13.56 -9.40 1.28
N TRP A 228 -12.44 -9.12 0.60
CA TRP A 228 -11.73 -7.85 0.73
C TRP A 228 -12.60 -6.64 0.30
N ALA A 229 -13.48 -6.78 -0.68
CA ALA A 229 -14.34 -5.66 -1.10
C ALA A 229 -15.25 -5.19 0.04
N VAL A 230 -15.78 -6.13 0.83
CA VAL A 230 -16.63 -5.83 2.00
C VAL A 230 -15.82 -5.15 3.10
N GLU A 231 -14.61 -5.62 3.38
CA GLU A 231 -13.72 -5.03 4.39
C GLU A 231 -13.28 -3.60 4.00
N ILE A 232 -12.95 -3.36 2.72
CA ILE A 232 -12.67 -2.01 2.22
C ILE A 232 -13.88 -1.12 2.39
N ALA A 233 -15.06 -1.61 2.02
CA ALA A 233 -16.29 -0.83 2.08
C ALA A 233 -16.63 -0.46 3.52
N ALA A 234 -16.56 -1.42 4.45
CA ALA A 234 -16.76 -1.20 5.87
C ALA A 234 -15.74 -0.19 6.42
N THR A 235 -14.45 -0.36 6.12
CA THR A 235 -13.41 0.55 6.64
C THR A 235 -13.54 1.96 6.08
N THR A 236 -13.95 2.09 4.82
CA THR A 236 -14.23 3.38 4.20
C THR A 236 -15.44 4.04 4.86
N ALA A 237 -16.52 3.29 5.06
CA ALA A 237 -17.71 3.80 5.74
C ALA A 237 -17.38 4.28 7.16
N THR A 238 -16.61 3.50 7.93
CA THR A 238 -16.14 3.89 9.27
C THR A 238 -15.27 5.14 9.20
N SER A 239 -14.34 5.23 8.25
CA SER A 239 -13.46 6.40 8.11
C SER A 239 -14.25 7.66 7.75
N MET A 240 -15.26 7.53 6.90
CA MET A 240 -16.17 8.63 6.58
C MET A 240 -16.97 9.06 7.79
N ALA A 241 -17.55 8.13 8.55
CA ALA A 241 -18.28 8.42 9.78
C ALA A 241 -17.39 9.13 10.83
N VAL A 242 -16.18 8.64 11.02
CA VAL A 242 -15.18 9.22 11.94
C VAL A 242 -14.80 10.64 11.53
N VAL A 243 -14.56 10.88 10.24
CA VAL A 243 -14.18 12.21 9.76
C VAL A 243 -15.37 13.17 9.70
N THR A 244 -16.60 12.69 9.49
CA THR A 244 -17.79 13.52 9.67
C THR A 244 -17.94 13.99 11.11
N LEU A 245 -17.67 13.13 12.10
CA LEU A 245 -17.66 13.51 13.52
C LEU A 245 -16.53 14.50 13.85
N TRP A 246 -15.37 14.35 13.23
CA TRP A 246 -14.25 15.30 13.36
C TRP A 246 -14.58 16.67 12.75
N ARG A 247 -15.33 16.73 11.65
CA ARG A 247 -15.61 17.98 10.95
C ARG A 247 -16.87 18.69 11.46
N ASP A 248 -17.79 17.97 12.08
CA ASP A 248 -19.10 18.50 12.44
C ASP A 248 -18.99 19.70 13.40
N PRO A 249 -19.38 20.92 12.98
CA PRO A 249 -19.29 22.11 13.82
C PRO A 249 -20.26 22.07 15.02
N ALA A 250 -21.27 21.20 14.99
CA ALA A 250 -22.21 21.00 16.09
C ALA A 250 -21.77 19.88 17.06
N ALA A 251 -20.73 19.11 16.72
CA ALA A 251 -20.27 18.04 17.58
C ALA A 251 -19.56 18.59 18.83
N PRO A 252 -19.72 17.93 20.00
CA PRO A 252 -18.94 18.26 21.18
C PRO A 252 -17.43 18.19 20.90
N PHE A 253 -16.65 19.06 21.53
CA PHE A 253 -15.19 19.08 21.37
C PHE A 253 -14.55 17.70 21.60
N ALA A 254 -15.04 16.95 22.59
CA ALA A 254 -14.57 15.59 22.87
C ALA A 254 -14.84 14.61 21.70
N ALA A 255 -15.98 14.73 21.03
CA ALA A 255 -16.33 13.90 19.86
C ALA A 255 -15.47 14.28 18.64
N THR A 256 -15.23 15.58 18.45
CA THR A 256 -14.32 16.10 17.42
C THR A 256 -12.90 15.55 17.60
N GLN A 257 -12.37 15.63 18.83
CA GLN A 257 -11.05 15.12 19.19
C GLN A 257 -10.94 13.58 19.07
N ALA A 258 -12.00 12.86 19.45
CA ALA A 258 -12.06 11.41 19.28
C ALA A 258 -12.04 11.02 17.81
N GLY A 259 -12.83 11.71 16.96
CA GLY A 259 -12.84 11.51 15.51
C GLY A 259 -11.47 11.72 14.87
N TYR A 260 -10.81 12.84 15.22
CA TYR A 260 -9.42 13.10 14.80
C TYR A 260 -8.50 11.95 15.21
N THR A 261 -8.49 11.62 16.51
CA THR A 261 -7.57 10.65 17.10
C THR A 261 -7.71 9.28 16.43
N LEU A 262 -8.95 8.83 16.22
CA LEU A 262 -9.24 7.57 15.53
C LEU A 262 -8.71 7.57 14.10
N MET A 263 -8.90 8.66 13.36
CA MET A 263 -8.42 8.78 11.99
C MET A 263 -6.89 8.79 11.90
N LEU A 264 -6.23 9.53 12.79
CA LEU A 264 -4.77 9.56 12.85
C LEU A 264 -4.18 8.22 13.29
N ALA A 265 -4.75 7.58 14.31
CA ALA A 265 -4.35 6.24 14.75
C ALA A 265 -4.51 5.20 13.62
N PHE A 266 -5.62 5.25 12.90
CA PHE A 266 -5.85 4.40 11.74
C PHE A 266 -4.78 4.59 10.67
N ASN A 267 -4.47 5.83 10.29
CA ASN A 267 -3.47 6.10 9.26
C ASN A 267 -2.04 5.75 9.74
N LEU A 268 -1.70 6.02 11.00
CA LEU A 268 -0.44 5.61 11.60
C LEU A 268 -0.28 4.09 11.60
N HIS A 269 -1.33 3.36 11.95
CA HIS A 269 -1.34 1.91 11.87
C HIS A 269 -1.17 1.45 10.41
N LYS A 270 -1.96 1.97 9.48
CA LYS A 270 -1.90 1.58 8.06
C LYS A 270 -0.53 1.82 7.42
N PHE A 271 0.09 2.97 7.67
CA PHE A 271 1.38 3.33 7.05
C PHE A 271 2.58 2.86 7.88
N GLY A 272 2.46 2.78 9.20
CA GLY A 272 3.51 2.36 10.12
C GLY A 272 3.54 0.87 10.46
N ALA A 273 2.41 0.16 10.40
CA ALA A 273 2.27 -1.22 10.90
C ALA A 273 2.29 -2.31 9.81
N ALA A 274 2.95 -2.09 8.66
CA ALA A 274 3.40 -3.22 7.85
C ALA A 274 4.49 -3.96 8.65
N PRO A 275 4.40 -5.30 8.77
CA PRO A 275 4.61 -6.00 10.01
C PRO A 275 6.02 -5.81 10.58
N LEU A 276 6.09 -5.55 11.89
CA LEU A 276 7.27 -5.76 12.74
C LEU A 276 7.76 -7.23 12.76
N ALA A 277 7.37 -8.06 11.79
CA ALA A 277 8.02 -9.34 11.50
C ALA A 277 9.51 -9.16 11.16
N ALA A 278 9.96 -7.95 10.80
CA ALA A 278 11.38 -7.64 10.61
C ALA A 278 12.10 -7.15 11.89
N TRP A 279 11.39 -6.82 12.97
CA TRP A 279 12.01 -6.47 14.25
C TRP A 279 12.31 -7.68 15.15
N SER A 280 11.95 -8.91 14.72
CA SER A 280 12.46 -10.16 15.32
C SER A 280 13.68 -10.75 14.60
N LEU A 281 14.21 -10.06 13.57
CA LEU A 281 15.39 -10.51 12.82
C LEU A 281 16.52 -9.49 12.89
N ARG A 282 17.00 -9.22 14.10
CA ARG A 282 18.42 -8.94 14.44
C ARG A 282 18.51 -8.52 15.91
N SER A 283 18.88 -9.47 16.76
CA SER A 283 19.98 -9.22 17.69
C SER A 283 20.85 -10.47 17.74
N LYS A 284 22.04 -10.34 17.18
CA LYS A 284 23.12 -11.32 17.28
C LYS A 284 23.79 -11.15 18.65
N ARG A 285 24.07 -12.31 19.27
CA ARG A 285 25.28 -12.72 20.01
C ARG A 285 25.76 -11.89 21.19
N THR A 286 25.90 -12.56 22.33
CA THR A 286 27.12 -12.88 23.13
C THR A 286 26.60 -13.25 24.53
N VAL A 287 26.89 -14.36 25.19
CA VAL A 287 27.91 -15.43 25.14
C VAL A 287 27.19 -16.76 25.35
#